data_AF-A0A4R2Z687-F1
#
_entry.id   AF-A0A4R2Z687-F1
#
_cell.length_a   1.000
_cell.length_b   1.000
_cell.length_c   1.000
_cell.angle_alpha   90.00
_cell.angle_beta   90.00
_cell.angle_gamma   90.00
#
_symmetry.space_group_name_H-M   'P 1'
#
loop_
_entity.id
_entity.type
_entity.pdbx_description
1 polymer ?
#
loop_
_entity_poly.entity_id
_entity_poly.type
_entity_poly.pdbx_seq_one_letter_code
_entity_poly.pdbx_strand_id
1 'polypeptide(L)'
;MQLEAEQTVTEISDYFKVRETPTLSEVEILGTIVSGLLNNGYPVSNKAIIEGLLRQLEQESNVSNQQGCRNLLELVLLSTQDDVI
;
A
#
# COMPACT_ATOMS: atom_id res chain seq x y z
N MET A 1 20.43 20.14 -31.31
CA MET A 1 20.52 20.91 -30.04
C MET A 1 19.16 21.19 -29.41
N GLN A 2 18.24 21.96 -29.99
CA GLN A 2 16.94 22.26 -29.33
C GLN A 2 15.98 21.06 -29.24
N LEU A 3 15.86 20.28 -30.33
CA LEU A 3 15.08 19.04 -30.39
C LEU A 3 15.57 17.94 -29.41
N GLU A 4 16.88 17.83 -29.22
CA GLU A 4 17.47 16.85 -28.30
C GLU A 4 17.17 17.21 -26.83
N ALA A 5 17.16 18.51 -26.50
CA ALA A 5 16.80 18.98 -25.17
C ALA A 5 15.31 18.73 -24.86
N GLU A 6 14.42 18.94 -25.82
CA GLU A 6 12.98 18.63 -25.67
C GLU A 6 12.74 17.13 -25.49
N GLN A 7 13.42 16.28 -26.28
CA GLN A 7 13.34 14.82 -26.12
C GLN A 7 13.83 14.37 -24.73
N THR A 8 14.93 14.93 -24.24
CA THR A 8 15.47 14.59 -22.92
C THR A 8 14.48 14.97 -21.80
N VAL A 9 13.83 16.13 -21.90
CA VAL A 9 12.82 16.57 -20.91
C VAL A 9 11.60 15.66 -20.93
N THR A 10 11.15 15.22 -22.11
CA THR A 10 10.04 14.26 -22.25
C THR A 10 10.40 12.90 -21.64
N GLU A 11 11.58 12.36 -21.95
CA GLU A 11 12.03 11.07 -21.42
C GLU A 11 12.19 11.09 -19.90
N ILE A 12 12.73 12.17 -19.33
CA ILE A 12 12.84 12.34 -17.88
C ILE A 12 11.45 12.42 -17.24
N SER A 13 10.54 13.21 -17.82
CA SER A 13 9.16 13.35 -17.31
C SER A 13 8.42 12.02 -17.33
N ASP A 14 8.55 11.25 -18.41
CA ASP A 14 7.88 9.97 -18.55
C ASP A 14 8.50 8.89 -17.66
N TYR A 15 9.82 8.92 -17.42
CA TYR A 15 10.48 8.08 -16.42
C TYR A 15 9.94 8.30 -15.01
N PHE A 16 9.60 9.55 -14.64
CA PHE A 16 8.97 9.84 -13.35
C PHE A 16 7.50 9.44 -13.29
N LYS A 17 6.72 9.62 -14.38
CA LYS A 17 5.31 9.20 -14.44
C LYS A 17 5.11 7.69 -14.35
N VAL A 18 6.02 6.89 -14.93
CA VAL A 18 5.93 5.41 -14.92
C VAL A 18 6.13 4.82 -13.51
N ARG A 19 6.66 5.61 -12.56
CA ARG A 19 6.99 5.14 -11.20
C ARG A 19 5.93 5.44 -10.15
N GLU A 20 4.87 6.17 -10.48
CA GLU A 20 3.81 6.45 -9.52
C GLU A 20 2.92 5.21 -9.39
N THR A 21 3.13 4.43 -8.34
CA THR A 21 2.13 3.43 -7.94
C THR A 21 0.82 4.18 -7.63
N PRO A 22 -0.33 3.70 -8.11
CA PRO A 22 -1.59 4.42 -7.93
C PRO A 22 -1.89 4.60 -6.45
N THR A 23 -2.35 5.80 -6.09
CA THR A 23 -2.84 6.04 -4.74
C THR A 23 -4.17 5.31 -4.56
N LEU A 24 -4.22 4.42 -3.59
CA LEU A 24 -5.38 3.61 -3.25
C LEU A 24 -6.12 4.23 -2.06
N SER A 25 -7.44 4.06 -2.02
CA SER A 25 -8.22 4.31 -0.81
C SER A 25 -7.94 3.26 0.25
N GLU A 26 -8.20 3.59 1.51
CA GLU A 26 -8.04 2.65 2.64
C GLU A 26 -8.90 1.38 2.46
N VAL A 27 -10.09 1.51 1.88
CA VAL A 27 -10.97 0.36 1.58
C VAL A 27 -10.36 -0.55 0.51
N GLU A 28 -9.72 0.02 -0.51
CA GLU A 28 -9.04 -0.76 -1.55
C GLU A 28 -7.78 -1.46 -1.01
N ILE A 29 -7.02 -0.79 -0.15
CA ILE A 29 -5.87 -1.39 0.56
C ILE A 29 -6.34 -2.59 1.40
N LEU A 30 -7.35 -2.38 2.25
CA LEU A 30 -7.90 -3.45 3.07
C LEU A 30 -8.48 -4.59 2.22
N GLY A 31 -9.22 -4.25 1.16
CA GLY A 31 -9.77 -5.22 0.21
C GLY A 31 -8.70 -6.08 -0.46
N THR A 32 -7.55 -5.49 -0.80
CA THR A 32 -6.40 -6.20 -1.37
C THR A 32 -5.84 -7.22 -0.37
N ILE A 33 -5.65 -6.81 0.88
CA ILE A 33 -5.13 -7.69 1.94
C ILE A 33 -6.09 -8.83 2.23
N VAL A 34 -7.38 -8.54 2.44
CA VAL A 34 -8.41 -9.54 2.72
C VAL A 34 -8.55 -10.52 1.55
N SER A 35 -8.55 -10.03 0.32
CA SER A 35 -8.59 -10.88 -0.87
C SER A 35 -7.35 -11.78 -0.94
N GLY A 36 -6.17 -11.25 -0.60
CA GLY A 36 -4.94 -12.03 -0.50
C GLY A 36 -5.03 -13.16 0.54
N LEU A 37 -5.60 -12.89 1.72
CA LEU A 37 -5.80 -13.92 2.74
C LEU A 37 -6.74 -15.02 2.27
N LEU A 38 -7.90 -14.64 1.72
CA LEU A 38 -8.90 -15.58 1.22
C LEU A 38 -8.37 -16.46 0.08
N ASN A 39 -7.68 -15.87 -0.89
CA ASN A 39 -7.12 -16.59 -2.04
C ASN A 39 -6.04 -17.60 -1.63
N ASN A 40 -5.34 -17.36 -0.53
CA ASN A 40 -4.33 -18.26 0.02
C ASN A 40 -4.91 -19.23 1.09
N GLY A 41 -6.22 -19.19 1.36
CA GLY A 41 -6.87 -20.05 2.35
C GLY A 41 -6.52 -19.68 3.80
N TYR A 42 -5.99 -18.49 4.06
CA TYR A 42 -5.72 -18.02 5.41
C TYR A 42 -6.98 -17.45 6.07
N PRO A 43 -7.15 -17.62 7.39
CA PRO A 43 -8.25 -17.01 8.12
C PRO A 43 -8.13 -15.49 8.10
N VAL A 44 -9.24 -14.80 7.83
CA VAL A 44 -9.35 -13.34 7.93
C VAL A 44 -9.51 -12.96 9.40
N SER A 45 -8.40 -12.97 10.13
CA SER A 45 -8.30 -12.56 11.53
C SER A 45 -7.61 -11.21 11.66
N ASN A 46 -7.84 -10.50 12.77
CA ASN A 46 -7.17 -9.23 13.03
C ASN A 46 -5.64 -9.37 12.97
N LYS A 47 -5.10 -10.46 13.52
CA LYS A 47 -3.67 -10.79 13.42
C LYS A 47 -3.19 -10.87 11.97
N ALA A 48 -3.90 -11.63 11.13
CA ALA A 48 -3.54 -11.79 9.72
C ALA A 48 -3.66 -10.47 8.92
N ILE A 49 -4.65 -9.64 9.26
CA ILE A 49 -4.81 -8.30 8.67
C ILE A 49 -3.66 -7.38 9.08
N ILE A 50 -3.29 -7.37 10.36
CA ILE A 50 -2.14 -6.60 10.88
C ILE A 50 -0.84 -7.03 10.19
N GLU A 51 -0.58 -8.34 10.09
CA GLU A 51 0.58 -8.88 9.38
C GLU A 51 0.59 -8.45 7.90
N GLY A 52 -0.56 -8.50 7.23
CA GLY A 52 -0.71 -8.05 5.85
C GLY A 52 -0.42 -6.55 5.67
N LEU A 53 -0.95 -5.71 6.55
CA LEU A 53 -0.73 -4.27 6.53
C LEU A 53 0.75 -3.91 6.78
N LEU A 54 1.40 -4.58 7.74
CA LEU A 54 2.84 -4.40 8.01
C LEU A 54 3.68 -4.79 6.80
N ARG A 55 3.40 -5.94 6.19
CA ARG A 55 4.11 -6.39 4.99
C ARG A 55 3.95 -5.42 3.83
N GLN A 56 2.74 -4.88 3.62
CA GLN A 56 2.50 -3.88 2.60
C GLN A 56 3.26 -2.59 2.90
N LEU A 57 3.31 -2.15 4.17
CA LEU A 57 4.06 -0.96 4.58
C LEU A 57 5.57 -1.09 4.31
N GLU A 58 6.16 -2.27 4.50
CA GLU A 58 7.57 -2.54 4.25
C GLU A 58 7.94 -2.53 2.75
N GLN A 59 6.98 -2.79 1.87
CA GLN A 59 7.19 -2.96 0.43
C GLN A 59 6.71 -1.76 -0.40
N GLU A 60 5.76 -1.00 0.13
CA GLU A 60 5.15 0.13 -0.56
C GLU A 60 6.10 1.34 -0.63
N SER A 61 6.23 1.93 -1.81
CA SER A 61 7.02 3.14 -2.06
C SER A 61 6.18 4.40 -2.13
N ASN A 62 4.87 4.29 -2.42
CA ASN A 62 3.97 5.43 -2.42
C ASN A 62 3.61 5.83 -0.97
N VAL A 63 4.04 7.03 -0.60
CA VAL A 63 3.87 7.59 0.74
C VAL A 63 2.39 7.72 1.14
N SER A 64 1.49 7.99 0.20
CA SER A 64 0.05 8.04 0.45
C SER A 64 -0.51 6.65 0.76
N ASN A 65 -0.11 5.61 0.02
CA ASN A 65 -0.50 4.23 0.31
C ASN A 65 0.07 3.75 1.65
N GLN A 66 1.32 4.11 1.95
CA GLN A 66 1.92 3.86 3.26
C GLN A 66 1.11 4.53 4.38
N GLN A 67 0.63 5.75 4.17
CA GLN A 67 -0.22 6.44 5.15
C GLN A 67 -1.57 5.74 5.32
N GLY A 68 -2.21 5.30 4.24
CA GLY A 68 -3.43 4.49 4.32
C GLY A 68 -3.22 3.20 5.11
N CYS A 69 -2.08 2.52 4.90
CA CYS A 69 -1.71 1.35 5.71
C CYS A 69 -1.55 1.68 7.20
N ARG A 70 -0.92 2.81 7.54
CA ARG A 70 -0.77 3.27 8.93
C ARG A 70 -2.11 3.59 9.60
N ASN A 71 -3.00 4.27 8.89
CA ASN A 71 -4.34 4.59 9.40
C ASN A 71 -5.16 3.32 9.67
N LEU A 72 -5.11 2.35 8.76
CA LEU A 72 -5.76 1.05 8.95
C LEU A 72 -5.15 0.25 10.10
N LEU A 73 -3.82 0.28 10.25
CA LEU A 73 -3.14 -0.36 11.38
C LEU A 73 -3.61 0.24 12.71
N GLU A 74 -3.66 1.57 12.81
CA GLU A 74 -4.18 2.25 14.00
C GLU A 74 -5.61 1.80 14.30
N LEU A 75 -6.50 1.80 13.31
CA LEU A 75 -7.89 1.38 13.47
C LEU A 75 -8.02 -0.09 13.91
N VAL A 76 -7.29 -1.00 13.28
CA VAL A 76 -7.36 -2.44 13.59
C VAL A 76 -6.74 -2.72 14.95
N LEU A 77 -5.65 -2.05 15.32
CA LEU A 77 -5.03 -2.17 16.64
C LEU A 77 -5.95 -1.65 17.75
N LEU A 78 -6.59 -0.49 17.57
CA LEU A 78 -7.56 0.04 18.52
C LEU A 78 -8.81 -0.85 18.66
N SER A 79 -9.20 -1.53 17.58
CA SER A 79 -10.39 -2.39 17.55
C SER A 79 -10.12 -3.82 18.03
N THR A 80 -8.85 -4.25 17.99
CA THR A 80 -8.44 -5.53 18.55
C THR A 80 -8.25 -5.31 20.04
N GLN A 81 -9.13 -5.87 20.87
CA GLN A 81 -8.91 -5.86 22.31
C GLN A 81 -7.54 -6.47 22.58
N ASP A 82 -6.77 -5.88 23.51
CA ASP A 82 -5.56 -6.53 24.02
C ASP A 82 -5.95 -7.96 24.39
N ASP A 83 -5.37 -8.95 23.71
CA ASP A 83 -5.35 -10.31 24.21
C ASP A 83 -4.53 -10.23 25.52
N VAL A 84 -5.22 -9.92 26.62
CA VAL A 84 -4.63 -9.92 27.97
C VAL A 84 -4.20 -11.34 28.22
N ILE A 85 -2.89 -11.58 28.08
CA ILE A 85 -2.21 -12.86 28.32
C ILE A 85 -2.37 -13.26 29.79
#